data_AF-A0A1V6CTJ6-F1
#
_entry.id   AF-A0A1V6CTJ6-F1
#
_cell.length_a   1.000
_cell.length_b   1.000
_cell.length_c   1.000
_cell.angle_alpha   90.00
_cell.angle_beta   90.00
_cell.angle_gamma   90.00
#
_symmetry.space_group_name_H-M   'P 1'
#
loop_
_entity.id
_entity.type
_entity.pdbx_description
1 polymer ?
#
loop_
_entity_poly.entity_id
_entity_poly.type
_entity_poly.pdbx_seq_one_letter_code
_entity_poly.pdbx_strand_id
1 'polypeptide(L)'
;MAAKEFCDLPTVRKSLGLSQSEFSKLLGLSIRAVQSYEQGWRPTPPYVQKMAAFLLYLNWRKTSKNARPCWKISDCDPAMRAGCQVYQMRAGDLCWLLGQTCKRGSARPAGRKLDACRACPVTKPWLM
;
A
#
# COMPACT_ATOMS: atom_id res chain seq x y z
N MET A 1 -4.50 21.95 -5.30
CA MET A 1 -3.92 20.83 -6.08
C MET A 1 -4.33 19.53 -5.42
N ALA A 2 -5.24 18.77 -6.05
CA ALA A 2 -5.70 17.49 -5.52
C ALA A 2 -4.50 16.54 -5.38
N ALA A 3 -4.28 16.02 -4.18
CA ALA A 3 -3.31 14.95 -3.97
C ALA A 3 -3.73 13.78 -4.87
N LYS A 4 -2.86 13.40 -5.83
CA LYS A 4 -3.06 12.23 -6.69
C LYS A 4 -3.50 11.05 -5.82
N GLU A 5 -4.71 10.55 -6.07
CA GLU A 5 -5.29 9.48 -5.28
C GLU A 5 -4.46 8.20 -5.45
N PHE A 6 -4.00 7.72 -4.31
CA PHE A 6 -3.15 6.56 -4.04
C PHE A 6 -3.54 5.25 -4.73
N CYS A 7 -4.82 5.04 -4.99
CA CYS A 7 -5.35 3.89 -5.69
C CYS A 7 -6.70 4.30 -6.18
N ASP A 8 -6.92 4.03 -7.44
CA ASP A 8 -8.27 3.87 -7.92
C ASP A 8 -8.89 2.67 -7.16
N LEU A 9 -9.71 2.97 -6.14
CA LEU A 9 -10.46 1.96 -5.38
C LEU A 9 -11.22 0.98 -6.30
N PRO A 10 -11.86 1.44 -7.41
CA PRO A 10 -12.43 0.55 -8.41
C PRO A 10 -11.42 -0.46 -8.95
N THR A 11 -10.21 -0.04 -9.36
CA THR A 11 -9.17 -0.94 -9.86
C THR A 11 -8.75 -1.95 -8.80
N VAL A 12 -8.51 -1.50 -7.56
CA VAL A 12 -8.16 -2.41 -6.45
C VAL A 12 -9.24 -3.46 -6.24
N ARG A 13 -10.50 -3.03 -6.09
CA ARG A 13 -11.63 -3.92 -5.87
C ARG A 13 -11.79 -4.93 -7.00
N LYS A 14 -11.73 -4.48 -8.26
CA LYS A 14 -11.84 -5.33 -9.45
C LYS A 14 -10.73 -6.36 -9.52
N SER A 15 -9.49 -5.98 -9.20
CA SER A 15 -8.35 -6.92 -9.18
C SER A 15 -8.48 -8.02 -8.12
N LEU A 16 -9.22 -7.74 -7.04
CA LEU A 16 -9.52 -8.70 -5.98
C LEU A 16 -10.75 -9.56 -6.31
N GLY A 17 -11.45 -9.29 -7.42
CA GLY A 17 -12.67 -10.00 -7.81
C GLY A 17 -13.87 -9.72 -6.90
N LEU A 18 -13.91 -8.56 -6.22
CA LEU A 18 -14.91 -8.26 -5.20
C LEU A 18 -16.05 -7.39 -5.73
N SER A 19 -17.27 -7.65 -5.25
CA SER A 19 -18.39 -6.72 -5.34
C SER A 19 -18.19 -5.49 -4.43
N GLN A 20 -18.94 -4.40 -4.68
CA GLN A 20 -18.90 -3.23 -3.79
C GLN A 20 -19.33 -3.57 -2.36
N SER A 21 -20.23 -4.55 -2.18
CA SER A 21 -20.70 -5.00 -0.86
C SER A 21 -19.62 -5.77 -0.09
N GLU A 22 -18.94 -6.71 -0.74
CA GLU A 22 -17.86 -7.47 -0.10
C GLU A 22 -16.68 -6.57 0.24
N PHE A 23 -16.33 -5.67 -0.67
CA PHE A 23 -15.27 -4.70 -0.46
C PHE A 23 -15.59 -3.75 0.69
N SER A 24 -16.84 -3.28 0.80
CA SER A 24 -17.25 -2.42 1.92
C SER A 24 -17.14 -3.14 3.27
N LYS A 25 -17.52 -4.41 3.34
CA LYS A 25 -17.37 -5.24 4.55
C LYS A 25 -15.91 -5.41 4.95
N LEU A 26 -15.01 -5.71 4.00
CA LEU A 26 -13.57 -5.85 4.26
C LEU A 26 -12.93 -4.52 4.71
N LEU A 27 -13.39 -3.40 4.17
CA LEU A 27 -12.92 -2.08 4.55
C LEU A 27 -13.57 -1.54 5.84
N GLY A 28 -14.58 -2.22 6.40
CA GLY A 28 -15.32 -1.71 7.55
C GLY A 28 -16.08 -0.41 7.25
N LEU A 29 -16.56 -0.25 6.02
CA LEU A 29 -17.26 0.94 5.52
C LEU A 29 -18.69 0.60 5.08
N SER A 30 -19.55 1.61 4.99
CA SER A 30 -20.84 1.46 4.32
C SER A 30 -20.66 1.32 2.81
N ILE A 31 -21.56 0.59 2.15
CA ILE A 31 -21.57 0.47 0.68
C ILE A 31 -21.68 1.86 0.01
N ARG A 32 -22.41 2.80 0.62
CA ARG A 32 -22.52 4.18 0.13
C ARG A 32 -21.20 4.95 0.22
N ALA A 33 -20.38 4.70 1.24
CA ALA A 33 -19.05 5.30 1.33
C ALA A 33 -18.16 4.80 0.18
N VAL A 34 -18.15 3.48 -0.06
CA VAL A 34 -17.42 2.89 -1.20
C VAL A 34 -17.88 3.50 -2.52
N GLN A 35 -19.19 3.54 -2.78
CA GLN A 35 -19.75 4.15 -4.00
C GLN A 35 -19.35 5.61 -4.16
N SER A 36 -19.45 6.41 -3.09
CA SER A 36 -19.07 7.82 -3.09
C SER A 36 -17.58 8.03 -3.39
N TYR A 37 -16.70 7.12 -2.95
CA TYR A 37 -15.28 7.20 -3.26
C TYR A 37 -14.99 6.75 -4.69
N GLU A 38 -15.58 5.63 -5.14
CA GLU A 38 -15.40 5.10 -6.50
C GLU A 38 -15.93 6.05 -7.59
N GLN A 39 -16.96 6.85 -7.30
CA GLN A 39 -17.53 7.84 -8.22
C GLN A 39 -16.85 9.22 -8.14
N GLY A 40 -15.88 9.39 -7.24
CA GLY A 40 -15.20 10.66 -7.03
C GLY A 40 -16.06 11.74 -6.36
N TRP A 41 -17.22 11.39 -5.80
CA TRP A 41 -18.07 12.34 -5.06
C TRP A 41 -17.41 12.81 -3.76
N ARG A 42 -16.52 12.00 -3.20
CA ARG A 42 -15.69 12.34 -2.04
C ARG A 42 -14.27 11.84 -2.25
N PRO A 43 -13.24 12.59 -1.81
CA PRO A 43 -11.87 12.11 -1.87
C PRO A 43 -11.70 10.92 -0.92
N THR A 44 -10.93 9.93 -1.35
CA THR A 44 -10.70 8.73 -0.53
C THR A 44 -9.76 9.06 0.64
N PRO A 45 -10.14 8.82 1.91
CA PRO A 45 -9.25 9.06 3.04
C PRO A 45 -7.98 8.19 2.99
N PRO A 46 -6.81 8.68 3.46
CA PRO A 46 -5.57 7.92 3.44
C PRO A 46 -5.60 6.57 4.19
N TYR A 47 -6.45 6.42 5.21
CA TYR A 47 -6.58 5.15 5.91
C TYR A 47 -7.34 4.10 5.07
N VAL A 48 -8.37 4.50 4.31
CA VAL A 48 -9.11 3.63 3.39
C VAL A 48 -8.18 3.14 2.28
N GLN A 49 -7.39 4.05 1.74
CA GLN A 49 -6.31 3.75 0.80
C GLN A 49 -5.36 2.69 1.38
N LYS A 50 -4.80 2.91 2.57
CA LYS A 50 -3.91 1.93 3.24
C LYS A 50 -4.59 0.58 3.44
N MET A 51 -5.86 0.54 3.84
CA MET A 51 -6.61 -0.71 3.99
C MET A 51 -6.78 -1.43 2.66
N ALA A 52 -7.13 -0.72 1.59
CA ALA A 52 -7.23 -1.30 0.24
C ALA A 52 -5.89 -1.89 -0.25
N ALA A 53 -4.78 -1.20 -0.03
CA ALA A 53 -3.46 -1.74 -0.35
C ALA A 53 -3.06 -2.92 0.55
N PHE A 54 -3.49 -2.95 1.80
CA PHE A 54 -3.32 -4.10 2.67
C PHE A 54 -4.10 -5.33 2.16
N LEU A 55 -5.30 -5.14 1.60
CA LEU A 55 -6.04 -6.23 0.95
C LEU A 55 -5.32 -6.78 -0.29
N LEU A 56 -4.71 -5.92 -1.12
CA LEU A 56 -3.85 -6.35 -2.23
C LEU A 56 -2.68 -7.20 -1.74
N TYR A 57 -2.00 -6.71 -0.70
CA TYR A 57 -0.90 -7.41 -0.06
C TYR A 57 -1.33 -8.79 0.46
N LEU A 58 -2.47 -8.88 1.16
CA LEU A 58 -3.00 -10.15 1.65
C LEU A 58 -3.33 -11.12 0.51
N ASN A 59 -3.89 -10.63 -0.59
CA ASN A 59 -4.18 -11.45 -1.76
C ASN A 59 -2.89 -12.02 -2.39
N TRP A 60 -1.88 -11.18 -2.57
CA TRP A 60 -0.57 -11.58 -3.09
C TRP A 60 0.16 -12.58 -2.17
N ARG A 61 0.06 -12.40 -0.85
CA ARG A 61 0.72 -13.27 0.13
C ARG A 61 0.18 -14.70 0.10
N LYS A 62 -1.04 -14.94 -0.41
CA LYS A 62 -1.59 -16.30 -0.58
C LYS A 62 -0.72 -17.18 -1.47
N THR A 63 -0.13 -16.59 -2.51
CA THR A 63 0.68 -17.30 -3.51
C THR A 63 2.17 -17.04 -3.37
N SER A 64 2.56 -15.96 -2.69
CA SER A 64 3.96 -15.54 -2.55
C SER A 64 4.58 -16.02 -1.24
N LYS A 65 5.12 -17.23 -1.26
CA LYS A 65 5.97 -17.74 -0.17
C LYS A 65 7.38 -17.14 -0.32
N ASN A 66 7.93 -16.58 0.75
CA ASN A 66 9.31 -16.07 0.84
C ASN A 66 9.61 -14.72 0.16
N ALA A 67 8.77 -13.72 0.40
CA ALA A 67 9.09 -12.33 0.06
C ALA A 67 10.43 -11.89 0.68
N ARG A 68 11.40 -11.49 -0.16
CA ARG A 68 12.63 -10.87 0.34
C ARG A 68 12.29 -9.51 0.97
N PRO A 69 12.78 -9.21 2.18
CA PRO A 69 12.48 -7.94 2.83
C PRO A 69 13.17 -6.76 2.14
N CYS A 70 12.59 -5.56 2.24
CA CYS A 70 13.08 -4.35 1.56
C CYS A 70 14.56 -4.05 1.80
N TRP A 71 15.08 -4.28 3.00
CA TRP A 71 16.48 -3.99 3.35
C TRP A 71 17.48 -4.95 2.70
N LYS A 72 17.07 -6.16 2.31
CA LYS A 72 17.89 -7.07 1.49
C LYS A 72 17.83 -6.76 0.00
N ILE A 73 16.75 -6.11 -0.45
CA ILE A 73 16.55 -5.72 -1.86
C ILE A 73 17.18 -4.34 -2.15
N SER A 74 17.16 -3.45 -1.16
CA SER A 74 17.68 -2.08 -1.27
C SER A 74 19.08 -1.94 -0.69
N ASP A 75 19.65 -3.04 -0.18
CA ASP A 75 20.97 -3.08 0.44
C ASP A 75 21.14 -2.00 1.52
N CYS A 76 20.21 -1.95 2.48
CA CYS A 76 20.28 -0.94 3.55
C CYS A 76 21.48 -1.22 4.46
N ASP A 77 22.25 -0.20 4.82
CA ASP A 77 23.37 -0.33 5.76
C ASP A 77 22.87 -0.50 7.23
N PRO A 78 23.74 -0.93 8.17
CA PRO A 78 23.37 -1.14 9.55
C PRO A 78 22.81 0.10 10.27
N ALA A 79 23.35 1.28 9.99
CA ALA A 79 22.89 2.53 10.61
C ALA A 79 21.44 2.85 10.19
N MET A 80 21.12 2.69 8.91
CA MET A 80 19.76 2.84 8.40
C MET A 80 18.80 1.77 8.98
N ARG A 81 19.25 0.53 9.12
CA ARG A 81 18.43 -0.55 9.71
C ARG A 81 18.08 -0.27 11.18
N ALA A 82 19.04 0.26 11.95
CA ALA A 82 18.83 0.60 13.36
C ALA A 82 17.69 1.60 13.56
N GLY A 83 17.58 2.61 12.68
CA GLY A 83 16.53 3.62 12.70
C GLY A 83 15.24 3.27 11.94
N CYS A 84 15.13 2.06 11.37
CA CYS A 84 14.00 1.69 10.52
C CYS A 84 12.97 0.84 11.28
N GLN A 85 11.77 1.38 11.50
CA GLN A 85 10.69 0.64 12.18
C GLN A 85 10.26 -0.60 11.38
N VAL A 86 10.32 -0.55 10.06
CA VAL A 86 10.03 -1.69 9.18
C VAL A 86 11.00 -2.85 9.41
N TYR A 87 12.28 -2.54 9.62
CA TYR A 87 13.31 -3.53 9.97
C TYR A 87 13.04 -4.14 11.34
N GLN A 88 12.80 -3.30 12.35
CA GLN A 88 12.51 -3.74 13.72
C GLN A 88 11.27 -4.65 13.78
N MET A 89 10.22 -4.31 13.04
CA MET A 89 8.97 -5.08 12.95
C MET A 89 9.07 -6.32 12.04
N ARG A 90 10.24 -6.58 11.45
CA ARG A 90 10.46 -7.65 10.46
C ARG A 90 9.46 -7.63 9.28
N ALA A 91 8.95 -6.46 8.93
CA ALA A 91 7.84 -6.27 8.00
C ALA A 91 8.31 -5.72 6.65
N GLY A 92 9.43 -6.24 6.12
CA GLY A 92 10.15 -5.66 4.98
C GLY A 92 9.38 -5.66 3.67
N ASP A 93 8.39 -6.53 3.52
CA ASP A 93 7.45 -6.58 2.40
C ASP A 93 6.27 -5.62 2.56
N LEU A 94 6.09 -5.01 3.74
CA LEU A 94 5.10 -3.99 4.07
C LEU A 94 5.72 -2.58 4.20
N CYS A 95 6.94 -2.38 3.68
CA CYS A 95 7.68 -1.13 3.86
C CYS A 95 6.93 0.10 3.35
N TRP A 96 6.03 -0.05 2.39
CA TRP A 96 5.22 1.06 1.89
C TRP A 96 4.11 1.46 2.89
N LEU A 97 3.46 0.47 3.54
CA LEU A 97 2.42 0.67 4.56
C LEU A 97 2.99 1.26 5.86
N LEU A 98 4.13 0.73 6.30
CA LEU A 98 4.71 0.99 7.62
C LEU A 98 5.92 1.92 7.60
N GLY A 99 6.58 2.07 6.44
CA GLY A 99 7.86 2.76 6.33
C GLY A 99 7.77 4.26 6.49
N GLN A 100 8.54 4.73 7.48
CA GLN A 100 8.84 6.14 7.72
C GLN A 100 10.19 6.56 7.13
N THR A 101 11.02 5.61 6.74
CA THR A 101 12.33 5.82 6.10
C THR A 101 12.53 4.78 5.01
N CYS A 102 13.13 5.18 3.88
CA CYS A 102 13.40 4.29 2.75
C CYS A 102 14.69 4.73 2.05
N LYS A 103 15.60 3.79 1.78
CA LYS A 103 16.86 4.08 1.06
C LYS A 103 16.63 4.55 -0.37
N ARG A 104 15.56 4.08 -1.01
CA ARG A 104 15.21 4.39 -2.40
C ARG A 104 14.49 5.74 -2.58
N GLY A 105 14.37 6.56 -1.53
CA GLY A 105 13.75 7.90 -1.59
C GLY A 105 12.92 8.23 -0.34
N SER A 106 13.00 9.48 0.12
CA SER A 106 12.50 9.91 1.43
C SER A 106 10.99 9.82 1.58
N ALA A 107 10.58 9.40 2.77
CA ALA A 107 9.19 9.44 3.19
C ALA A 107 8.79 10.88 3.57
N ARG A 108 8.23 11.63 2.61
CA ARG A 108 7.16 12.68 2.70
C ARG A 108 7.36 13.78 1.65
N PRO A 109 6.29 14.45 1.18
CA PRO A 109 4.88 14.30 1.55
C PRO A 109 4.10 13.30 0.66
N ALA A 110 2.93 12.89 1.14
CA ALA A 110 2.08 11.79 0.69
C ALA A 110 1.79 11.66 -0.82
N GLY A 111 2.02 12.71 -1.62
CA GLY A 111 1.74 12.70 -3.07
C GLY A 111 2.84 12.14 -3.97
N ARG A 112 4.12 12.14 -3.55
CA ARG A 112 5.26 11.63 -4.38
C ARG A 112 5.67 10.18 -4.06
N LYS A 113 5.04 9.56 -3.05
CA LYS A 113 5.41 8.23 -2.52
C LYS A 113 4.94 7.07 -3.41
N LEU A 114 3.80 7.23 -4.08
CA LEU A 114 3.14 6.11 -4.74
C LEU A 114 3.87 5.67 -6.00
N ASP A 115 4.14 6.57 -6.94
CA ASP A 115 4.76 6.25 -8.22
C ASP A 115 6.13 5.55 -8.03
N ALA A 116 6.93 6.03 -7.07
CA ALA A 116 8.19 5.41 -6.69
C ALA A 116 8.01 3.99 -6.11
N CYS A 117 6.95 3.75 -5.34
CA CYS A 117 6.66 2.43 -4.79
C CYS A 117 6.00 1.48 -5.80
N ARG A 118 5.23 1.97 -6.78
CA ARG A 118 4.73 1.14 -7.91
C ARG A 118 5.89 0.55 -8.72
N ALA A 119 6.96 1.33 -8.90
CA ALA A 119 8.17 0.88 -9.58
C ALA A 119 9.15 0.11 -8.68
N CYS A 120 8.94 0.09 -7.36
CA CYS A 120 9.90 -0.49 -6.42
C CYS A 120 9.86 -2.03 -6.45
N PRO A 121 10.99 -2.74 -6.57
CA PRO A 121 11.02 -4.21 -6.61
C PRO A 121 10.43 -4.91 -5.37
N VAL A 122 10.31 -4.19 -4.24
CA VAL A 122 9.69 -4.71 -3.01
C VAL A 122 8.17 -4.75 -3.11
N THR A 123 7.59 -3.69 -3.66
CA THR A 123 6.14 -3.46 -3.63
C THR A 123 5.48 -3.72 -4.98
N LYS A 124 6.17 -3.53 -6.10
CA LYS A 124 5.71 -3.88 -7.46
C LYS A 124 5.05 -5.27 -7.57
N PRO A 125 5.47 -6.33 -6.84
CA PRO A 125 4.79 -7.62 -6.92
C PRO A 125 3.32 -7.61 -6.48
N TRP A 126 2.89 -6.62 -5.68
CA TRP A 126 1.55 -6.59 -5.08
C TRP A 126 0.88 -5.21 -5.08
N LEU A 127 1.67 -4.14 -5.23
CA LEU A 127 1.23 -2.76 -5.33
C LEU A 127 1.28 -2.39 -6.81
N MET A 128 0.09 -2.40 -7.43
CA MET A 128 -0.16 -2.06 -8.84
C MET A 128 0.65 -0.88 -9.34
#